data_AF-A0A0K2TAH7-F1
#
_entry.id   AF-A0A0K2TAH7-F1
#
_cell.length_a   1.000
_cell.length_b   1.000
_cell.length_c   1.000
_cell.angle_alpha   90.00
_cell.angle_beta   90.00
_cell.angle_gamma   90.00
#
_symmetry.space_group_name_H-M   'P 1'
#
loop_
_entity.id
_entity.type
_entity.pdbx_description
1 polymer ?
#
loop_
_entity_poly.entity_id
_entity_poly.type
_entity_poly.pdbx_seq_one_letter_code
_entity_poly.pdbx_strand_id
1 'polypeptide(L)'
;KNLCVPENGLEAQRKHSNSSQHNVPVNGPDFSLAQVPDSQVLIEKIVKLQRNLARKVEKQEFMEEHIETLQKEVKKKNKVIQSYVLKQEPGALASSVMDDNKREMLGHGGIMASLYSSTPSDANMTLDLSLEINQKLQAVLEDTLLKNITLKENINTLGNEIASISSIQGKI
;
A
#
# COMPACT_ATOMS: atom_id res chain seq x y z
N LYS A 1 0.05 -21.36 19.61
CA LYS A 1 0.77 -21.42 18.32
C LYS A 1 0.80 -20.00 17.76
N ASN A 2 1.66 -19.15 18.32
CA ASN A 2 1.94 -17.81 17.82
C ASN A 2 3.44 -17.79 17.56
N LEU A 3 3.81 -17.50 16.32
CA LEU A 3 5.19 -17.41 15.85
C LEU A 3 5.72 -16.04 16.29
N CYS A 4 6.62 -16.06 17.26
CA CYS A 4 7.43 -14.92 17.69
C CYS A 4 8.80 -15.08 17.02
N VAL A 5 9.22 -14.10 16.22
CA VAL A 5 10.60 -13.98 15.74
C VAL A 5 11.21 -12.77 16.43
N PRO A 6 12.24 -12.95 17.29
CA PRO A 6 12.89 -11.85 17.98
C PRO A 6 14.11 -11.30 17.24
N GLU A 7 14.49 -10.12 17.70
CA GLU A 7 15.46 -9.14 17.21
C GLU A 7 16.94 -9.55 17.15
N ASN A 8 17.64 -8.73 16.38
CA ASN A 8 19.08 -8.62 16.19
C ASN A 8 19.85 -8.29 17.47
N GLY A 9 21.04 -8.88 17.61
CA GLY A 9 22.05 -8.44 18.59
C GLY A 9 23.38 -9.15 18.34
N LEU A 10 24.29 -8.49 17.63
CA LEU A 10 25.70 -8.92 17.50
C LEU A 10 26.58 -7.93 18.26
N GLU A 11 26.97 -8.32 19.48
CA GLU A 11 28.06 -7.69 20.23
C GLU A 11 29.41 -8.18 19.70
N ALA A 12 30.30 -7.24 19.38
CA ALA A 12 31.69 -7.51 19.04
C ALA A 12 32.59 -7.27 20.28
N GLN A 13 33.21 -8.32 20.78
CA GLN A 13 34.12 -8.30 21.93
C GLN A 13 35.57 -8.35 21.45
N ARG A 14 36.32 -7.27 21.70
CA ARG A 14 37.74 -7.11 21.39
C ARG A 14 38.60 -7.68 22.54
N LYS A 15 39.52 -8.61 22.25
CA LYS A 15 40.69 -8.93 23.09
C LYS A 15 41.96 -9.00 22.24
N HIS A 16 43.01 -8.33 22.72
CA HIS A 16 44.35 -8.25 22.14
C HIS A 16 45.21 -9.48 22.51
N SER A 17 46.16 -9.87 21.66
CA SER A 17 47.57 -10.15 22.04
C SER A 17 48.48 -10.53 20.85
N ASN A 18 49.46 -9.65 20.60
CA ASN A 18 50.91 -9.82 20.35
C ASN A 18 51.56 -10.79 19.34
N SER A 19 52.41 -10.14 18.52
CA SER A 19 53.85 -10.39 18.27
C SER A 19 54.27 -11.39 17.17
N SER A 20 54.96 -10.88 16.14
CA SER A 20 56.30 -11.36 15.73
C SER A 20 57.00 -10.33 14.83
N GLN A 21 58.29 -10.12 15.08
CA GLN A 21 59.20 -9.19 14.41
C GLN A 21 59.81 -9.80 13.14
N HIS A 22 60.13 -8.99 12.14
CA HIS A 22 61.15 -9.29 11.12
C HIS A 22 61.79 -7.98 10.61
N ASN A 23 63.12 -7.83 10.75
CA ASN A 23 63.98 -6.75 10.18
C ASN A 23 64.12 -6.97 8.64
N VAL A 24 64.55 -6.09 7.73
CA VAL A 24 65.67 -5.14 7.65
C VAL A 24 65.38 -4.16 6.45
N PRO A 25 66.27 -3.22 6.04
CA PRO A 25 65.92 -1.80 5.83
C PRO A 25 65.97 -1.39 4.34
N VAL A 26 65.76 -0.10 4.03
CA VAL A 26 66.57 0.72 3.10
C VAL A 26 65.81 2.01 2.76
N ASN A 27 66.53 3.12 2.91
CA ASN A 27 66.13 4.50 2.65
C ASN A 27 65.43 4.70 1.29
N GLY A 28 64.32 5.44 1.32
CA GLY A 28 63.71 6.12 0.18
C GLY A 28 63.28 7.53 0.61
N PRO A 29 63.37 8.55 -0.26
CA PRO A 29 63.22 9.95 0.14
C PRO A 29 61.75 10.28 0.43
N ASP A 30 61.57 10.95 1.56
CA ASP A 30 60.58 12.01 1.78
C ASP A 30 59.14 11.71 1.33
N PHE A 31 58.50 10.77 2.04
CA PHE A 31 57.05 10.79 2.12
C PHE A 31 56.69 12.01 2.96
N SER A 32 56.34 13.10 2.29
CA SER A 32 55.75 14.28 2.90
C SER A 32 54.73 13.80 3.94
N LEU A 33 55.09 13.93 5.22
CA LEU A 33 54.18 13.75 6.33
C LEU A 33 53.10 14.79 6.13
N ALA A 34 52.05 14.40 5.42
CA ALA A 34 50.79 15.11 5.36
C ALA A 34 50.45 15.45 6.80
N GLN A 35 50.61 16.73 7.11
CA GLN A 35 50.61 17.31 8.43
C GLN A 35 49.46 16.73 9.22
N VAL A 36 49.76 15.84 10.18
CA VAL A 36 48.78 15.35 11.14
C VAL A 36 48.19 16.62 11.76
N PRO A 37 46.89 16.89 11.60
CA PRO A 37 46.30 18.07 12.20
C PRO A 37 46.62 18.03 13.69
N ASP A 38 46.93 19.19 14.27
CA ASP A 38 47.21 19.28 15.70
C ASP A 38 46.11 18.53 16.48
N SER A 39 46.51 17.66 17.42
CA SER A 39 45.61 16.73 18.10
C SER A 39 44.43 17.47 18.75
N GLN A 40 44.66 18.71 19.16
CA GLN A 40 43.65 19.63 19.67
C GLN A 40 42.55 19.98 18.64
N VAL A 41 42.93 20.22 17.37
CA VAL A 41 41.97 20.55 16.29
C VAL A 41 41.05 19.36 15.98
N LEU A 42 41.59 18.14 16.02
CA LEU A 42 40.79 16.92 15.88
C LEU A 42 39.80 16.77 17.03
N ILE A 43 40.24 16.99 18.27
CA ILE A 43 39.38 16.93 19.47
C ILE A 43 38.24 17.94 19.36
N GLU A 44 38.52 19.19 18.99
CA GLU A 44 37.49 20.21 18.80
C GLU A 44 36.46 19.82 17.72
N LYS A 45 36.94 19.24 16.61
CA LYS A 45 36.06 18.77 15.53
C LYS A 45 35.19 17.60 16.00
N ILE A 46 35.74 16.66 16.76
CA ILE A 46 35.01 15.55 17.37
C ILE A 46 33.92 16.10 18.31
N VAL A 47 34.25 17.04 19.19
CA VAL A 47 33.27 17.63 20.12
C VAL A 47 32.16 18.38 19.36
N LYS A 48 32.50 19.14 18.31
CA LYS A 48 31.51 19.78 17.44
C LYS A 48 30.58 18.76 16.77
N LEU A 49 31.14 17.67 16.25
CA LEU A 49 30.37 16.60 15.64
C LEU A 49 29.46 15.90 16.66
N GLN A 50 29.95 15.60 17.87
CA GLN A 50 29.16 15.00 18.94
C GLN A 50 27.99 15.88 19.37
N ARG A 51 28.20 17.19 19.52
CA ARG A 51 27.10 18.13 19.83
C ARG A 51 26.06 18.19 18.71
N ASN A 52 26.51 18.21 17.45
CA ASN A 52 25.60 18.19 16.30
C ASN A 52 24.84 16.87 16.21
N LEU A 53 25.49 15.75 16.52
CA LEU A 53 24.87 14.44 16.57
C LEU A 53 23.81 14.39 17.68
N ALA A 54 24.12 14.86 18.89
CA ALA A 54 23.18 14.90 20.01
C ALA A 54 21.90 15.67 19.66
N ARG A 55 22.02 16.87 19.07
CA ARG A 55 20.87 17.65 18.61
C ARG A 55 20.04 16.93 17.53
N LYS A 56 20.69 16.18 16.64
CA LYS A 56 20.00 15.41 15.60
C LYS A 56 19.26 14.22 16.20
N VAL A 57 19.85 13.55 17.19
CA VAL A 57 19.21 12.44 17.91
C VAL A 57 17.98 12.93 18.66
N GLU A 58 18.10 14.01 19.45
CA GLU A 58 16.95 14.62 20.14
C GLU A 58 15.83 15.01 19.16
N LYS A 59 16.19 15.56 17.99
CA LYS A 59 15.21 15.90 16.96
C LYS A 59 14.56 14.66 16.33
N GLN A 60 15.34 13.59 16.15
CA GLN A 60 14.84 12.33 15.63
C GLN A 60 13.86 11.69 16.60
N GLU A 61 14.22 11.58 17.88
CA GLU A 61 13.33 11.07 18.94
C GLU A 61 12.02 11.86 19.01
N PHE A 62 12.09 13.19 18.96
CA PHE A 62 10.89 14.04 18.92
C PHE A 62 9.99 13.77 17.70
N MET A 63 10.57 13.59 16.52
CA MET A 63 9.81 13.30 15.31
C MET A 63 9.17 11.91 15.36
N GLU A 64 9.89 10.92 15.89
CA GLU A 64 9.39 9.55 16.08
C GLU A 64 8.17 9.55 17.04
N GLU A 65 8.25 10.23 18.18
CA GLU A 65 7.13 10.37 19.11
C GLU A 65 5.91 11.07 18.48
N HIS A 66 6.16 12.11 17.67
CA HIS A 66 5.08 12.81 16.97
C HIS A 66 4.40 11.90 15.93
N ILE A 67 5.19 11.16 15.15
CA ILE A 67 4.65 10.20 14.18
C ILE A 67 3.83 9.13 14.88
N GLU A 68 4.30 8.58 16.00
CA GLU A 68 3.52 7.63 16.79
C GLU A 68 2.19 8.21 17.27
N THR A 69 2.21 9.46 17.74
CA THR A 69 1.01 10.16 18.21
C THR A 69 0.00 10.33 17.07
N LEU A 70 0.45 10.80 15.90
CA LEU A 70 -0.39 10.92 14.71
C LEU A 70 -0.95 9.57 14.25
N GLN A 71 -0.14 8.51 14.27
CA GLN A 71 -0.62 7.17 13.93
C GLN A 71 -1.72 6.70 14.90
N LYS A 72 -1.57 6.95 16.21
CA LYS A 72 -2.59 6.64 17.23
C LYS A 72 -3.88 7.42 16.95
N GLU A 73 -3.79 8.70 16.60
CA GLU A 73 -4.95 9.52 16.24
C GLU A 73 -5.67 9.05 14.98
N VAL A 74 -4.92 8.74 13.91
CA VAL A 74 -5.50 8.25 12.65
C VAL A 74 -6.21 6.93 12.88
N LYS A 75 -5.60 5.99 13.62
CA LYS A 75 -6.25 4.71 13.98
C LYS A 75 -7.52 4.94 14.81
N LYS A 76 -7.50 5.88 15.76
CA LYS A 76 -8.67 6.24 16.57
C LYS A 76 -9.80 6.81 15.70
N LYS A 77 -9.50 7.76 14.80
CA LYS A 77 -10.46 8.36 13.88
C LYS A 77 -11.05 7.31 12.92
N ASN A 78 -10.22 6.42 12.36
CA ASN A 78 -10.69 5.32 11.53
C ASN A 78 -11.67 4.40 12.28
N LYS A 79 -11.38 4.06 13.54
CA LYS A 79 -12.29 3.24 14.36
C LYS A 79 -13.63 3.92 14.60
N VAL A 80 -13.63 5.24 14.84
CA VAL A 80 -14.86 6.03 14.99
C VAL A 80 -15.65 6.01 13.68
N ILE A 81 -15.02 6.30 12.55
CA ILE A 81 -15.68 6.29 11.23
C ILE A 81 -16.28 4.92 10.93
N GLN A 82 -15.52 3.84 11.13
CA GLN A 82 -16.03 2.47 10.95
C GLN A 82 -17.23 2.17 11.85
N SER A 83 -17.19 2.60 13.11
CA SER A 83 -18.33 2.45 14.01
C SER A 83 -19.54 3.27 13.55
N TYR A 84 -19.35 4.45 12.95
CA TYR A 84 -20.45 5.23 12.39
C TYR A 84 -21.05 4.53 11.17
N VAL A 85 -20.21 4.09 10.23
CA VAL A 85 -20.66 3.37 9.02
C VAL A 85 -21.47 2.12 9.38
N LEU A 86 -21.03 1.34 10.38
CA LEU A 86 -21.74 0.12 10.80
C LEU A 86 -23.04 0.37 11.55
N LYS A 87 -23.19 1.52 12.22
CA LYS A 87 -24.42 1.89 12.96
C LYS A 87 -25.44 2.63 12.10
N GLN A 88 -25.05 3.08 10.92
CA GLN A 88 -25.86 3.92 10.08
C GLN A 88 -26.80 3.06 9.24
N GLU A 89 -28.10 3.42 9.25
CA GLU A 89 -29.11 2.73 8.44
C GLU A 89 -28.79 2.83 6.94
N PRO A 90 -29.04 1.78 6.15
CA PRO A 90 -28.85 1.81 4.70
C PRO A 90 -29.59 3.00 4.08
N GLY A 91 -28.86 3.87 3.39
CA GLY A 91 -29.43 5.07 2.74
C GLY A 91 -29.28 6.37 3.52
N ALA A 92 -28.83 6.37 4.79
CA ALA A 92 -28.61 7.63 5.52
C ALA A 92 -27.37 8.44 5.02
N LEU A 93 -26.56 7.85 4.13
CA LEU A 93 -25.50 8.52 3.38
C LEU A 93 -25.87 8.74 1.90
N ALA A 94 -27.12 8.48 1.51
CA ALA A 94 -27.58 8.80 0.16
C ALA A 94 -27.45 10.31 -0.06
N SER A 95 -26.88 10.69 -1.20
CA SER A 95 -26.80 12.10 -1.59
C SER A 95 -28.20 12.63 -1.88
N SER A 96 -28.44 13.92 -1.65
CA SER A 96 -29.69 14.60 -2.06
C SER A 96 -30.02 14.31 -3.54
N VAL A 97 -29.00 14.19 -4.39
CA VAL A 97 -29.15 13.84 -5.81
C VAL A 97 -29.71 12.42 -6.02
N MET A 98 -29.30 11.46 -5.18
CA MET A 98 -29.84 10.10 -5.22
C MET A 98 -31.30 10.08 -4.74
N ASP A 99 -31.64 10.88 -3.73
CA ASP A 99 -33.01 11.01 -3.25
C ASP A 99 -33.91 11.69 -4.30
N ASP A 100 -33.41 12.72 -5.00
CA ASP A 100 -34.13 13.36 -6.09
C ASP A 100 -34.36 12.41 -7.27
N ASN A 101 -33.33 11.66 -7.69
CA ASN A 101 -33.46 10.65 -8.74
C ASN A 101 -34.42 9.51 -8.32
N LYS A 102 -34.40 9.11 -7.04
CA LYS A 102 -35.36 8.14 -6.51
C LYS A 102 -36.78 8.70 -6.60
N ARG A 103 -36.99 9.96 -6.21
CA ARG A 103 -38.31 10.62 -6.30
C ARG A 103 -38.78 10.75 -7.75
N GLU A 104 -37.89 11.04 -8.68
CA GLU A 104 -38.20 11.07 -10.11
C GLU A 104 -38.58 9.68 -10.63
N MET A 105 -37.83 8.64 -10.30
CA MET A 105 -38.16 7.24 -10.65
C MET A 105 -39.52 6.81 -10.08
N LEU A 106 -39.85 7.25 -8.86
CA LEU A 106 -41.16 7.02 -8.25
C LEU A 106 -42.29 7.75 -9.01
N GLY A 107 -42.02 8.94 -9.55
CA GLY A 107 -42.99 9.74 -10.30
C GLY A 107 -43.34 9.18 -11.68
N HIS A 108 -42.45 8.40 -12.29
CA HIS A 108 -42.68 7.81 -13.62
C HIS A 108 -43.61 6.58 -13.60
N GLY A 109 -43.89 6.01 -12.41
CA GLY A 109 -44.78 4.86 -12.26
C GLY A 109 -44.22 3.55 -12.83
N GLY A 110 -45.01 2.47 -12.69
CA GLY A 110 -44.69 1.14 -13.22
C GLY A 110 -43.78 0.29 -12.33
N ILE A 111 -43.28 -0.80 -12.93
CA ILE A 111 -42.54 -1.86 -12.25
C ILE A 111 -41.29 -1.33 -11.50
N MET A 112 -40.50 -0.47 -12.13
CA MET A 112 -39.30 0.10 -11.50
C MET A 112 -39.62 1.05 -10.36
N ALA A 113 -40.67 1.85 -10.48
CA ALA A 113 -41.16 2.69 -9.38
C ALA A 113 -41.57 1.84 -8.18
N SER A 114 -42.24 0.71 -8.41
CA SER A 114 -42.65 -0.22 -7.34
C SER A 114 -41.50 -1.05 -6.76
N LEU A 115 -40.37 -1.20 -7.47
CA LEU A 115 -39.15 -1.81 -6.92
C LEU A 115 -38.41 -0.89 -5.96
N TYR A 116 -38.32 0.40 -6.30
CA TYR A 116 -37.63 1.39 -5.49
C TYR A 116 -38.51 2.00 -4.39
N SER A 117 -39.84 1.94 -4.57
CA SER A 117 -40.81 2.17 -3.52
C SER A 117 -40.89 0.94 -2.64
N SER A 118 -40.70 1.09 -1.33
CA SER A 118 -40.92 -0.01 -0.38
C SER A 118 -42.42 -0.35 -0.20
N THR A 119 -43.30 0.25 -1.02
CA THR A 119 -44.73 -0.05 -1.07
C THR A 119 -45.05 -0.84 -2.34
N PRO A 120 -45.76 -1.98 -2.23
CA PRO A 120 -46.22 -2.72 -3.40
C PRO A 120 -47.36 -1.92 -4.05
N SER A 121 -47.00 -0.93 -4.87
CA SER A 121 -47.98 -0.04 -5.49
C SER A 121 -48.61 -0.63 -6.75
N ASP A 122 -47.96 -1.63 -7.35
CA ASP A 122 -48.34 -2.18 -8.64
C ASP A 122 -48.64 -3.68 -8.53
N ALA A 123 -49.87 -4.07 -8.88
CA ALA A 123 -50.32 -5.47 -8.88
C ALA A 123 -49.53 -6.33 -9.89
N ASN A 124 -48.85 -5.69 -10.85
CA ASN A 124 -47.98 -6.35 -11.80
C ASN A 124 -46.61 -6.72 -11.22
N MET A 125 -46.19 -6.16 -10.08
CA MET A 125 -44.93 -6.53 -9.43
C MET A 125 -45.12 -7.65 -8.41
N THR A 126 -45.04 -8.87 -8.92
CA THR A 126 -45.07 -10.09 -8.12
C THR A 126 -43.66 -10.57 -7.79
N LEU A 127 -43.54 -11.30 -6.68
CA LEU A 127 -42.29 -11.97 -6.29
C LEU A 127 -41.80 -12.93 -7.39
N ASP A 128 -42.71 -13.64 -8.04
CA ASP A 128 -42.40 -14.60 -9.11
C ASP A 128 -41.77 -13.91 -10.32
N LEU A 129 -42.34 -12.78 -10.77
CA LEU A 129 -41.77 -11.99 -11.87
C LEU A 129 -40.37 -11.46 -11.51
N SER A 130 -40.19 -11.03 -10.26
CA SER A 130 -38.90 -10.53 -9.78
C SER A 130 -37.84 -11.63 -9.77
N LEU A 131 -38.18 -12.85 -9.37
CA LEU A 131 -37.27 -14.00 -9.39
C LEU A 131 -36.94 -14.41 -10.82
N GLU A 132 -37.93 -14.39 -11.73
CA GLU A 132 -37.71 -14.69 -13.15
C GLU A 132 -36.77 -13.67 -13.83
N ILE A 133 -36.98 -12.36 -13.58
CA ILE A 133 -36.11 -11.30 -14.11
C ILE A 133 -34.68 -11.50 -13.62
N ASN A 134 -34.48 -11.80 -12.32
CA ASN A 134 -33.16 -12.03 -11.77
C ASN A 134 -32.48 -13.27 -12.38
N GLN A 135 -33.20 -14.38 -12.57
CA GLN A 135 -32.66 -15.55 -13.26
C GLN A 135 -32.24 -15.23 -14.70
N LYS A 136 -33.06 -14.49 -15.45
CA LYS A 136 -32.74 -14.10 -16.84
C LYS A 136 -31.53 -13.17 -16.91
N LEU A 137 -31.45 -12.18 -16.02
CA LEU A 137 -30.30 -11.28 -15.93
C LEU A 137 -29.03 -12.03 -15.55
N GLN A 138 -29.11 -12.96 -14.60
CA GLN A 138 -27.98 -13.78 -14.21
C GLN A 138 -27.50 -14.66 -15.37
N ALA A 139 -28.41 -15.29 -16.11
CA ALA A 139 -28.05 -16.11 -17.27
C ALA A 139 -27.35 -15.28 -18.37
N VAL A 140 -27.84 -14.07 -18.66
CA VAL A 140 -27.21 -13.17 -19.65
C VAL A 140 -25.84 -12.68 -19.17
N LEU A 141 -25.69 -12.41 -17.87
CA LEU A 141 -24.41 -12.01 -17.28
C LEU A 141 -23.39 -13.14 -17.36
N GLU A 142 -23.79 -14.36 -17.01
CA GLU A 142 -22.94 -15.55 -17.08
C GLU A 142 -22.47 -15.82 -18.52
N ASP A 143 -23.38 -15.74 -19.50
CA ASP A 143 -23.04 -15.87 -20.93
C ASP A 143 -22.09 -14.75 -21.41
N THR A 144 -22.33 -13.51 -20.99
CA THR A 144 -21.49 -12.36 -21.34
C THR A 144 -20.10 -12.48 -20.73
N LEU A 145 -19.99 -12.91 -19.47
CA LEU A 145 -18.71 -13.13 -18.81
C LEU A 145 -17.93 -14.26 -19.49
N LEU A 146 -18.60 -15.37 -19.81
CA LEU A 146 -17.97 -16.49 -20.51
C LEU A 146 -17.43 -16.05 -21.87
N LYS A 147 -18.22 -15.33 -22.66
CA LYS A 147 -17.79 -14.76 -23.95
C LYS A 147 -16.59 -13.83 -23.81
N ASN A 148 -16.59 -12.94 -22.80
CA ASN A 148 -15.47 -12.03 -22.55
C ASN A 148 -14.19 -12.78 -22.14
N ILE A 149 -14.30 -13.84 -21.34
CA ILE A 149 -13.17 -14.71 -20.99
C ILE A 149 -12.60 -15.37 -22.25
N THR A 150 -13.46 -15.98 -23.08
CA THR A 150 -13.03 -16.61 -24.33
C THR A 150 -12.39 -15.61 -25.30
N LEU A 151 -12.96 -14.41 -25.44
CA LEU A 151 -12.37 -13.36 -26.28
C LEU A 151 -11.00 -12.92 -25.76
N LYS A 152 -10.83 -12.77 -24.44
CA LYS A 152 -9.53 -12.43 -23.85
C LYS A 152 -8.50 -13.52 -24.12
N GLU A 153 -8.88 -14.80 -24.01
CA GLU A 153 -8.01 -15.93 -24.31
C GLU A 153 -7.60 -15.95 -25.79
N ASN A 154 -8.56 -15.74 -26.71
CA ASN A 154 -8.28 -15.64 -28.13
C ASN A 154 -7.30 -14.50 -28.46
N ILE A 155 -7.48 -13.31 -27.85
CA ILE A 155 -6.56 -12.18 -28.02
C ILE A 155 -5.15 -12.54 -27.52
N ASN A 156 -5.04 -13.21 -26.37
CA ASN A 156 -3.74 -13.62 -25.84
C ASN A 156 -3.04 -14.64 -26.76
N THR A 157 -3.78 -15.61 -27.29
CA THR A 157 -3.25 -16.59 -28.25
C THR A 157 -2.72 -15.90 -29.51
N LEU A 158 -3.51 -15.02 -30.11
CA LEU A 158 -3.09 -14.24 -31.28
C LEU A 158 -1.87 -13.35 -30.96
N GLY A 159 -1.84 -12.71 -29.79
CA GLY A 159 -0.70 -11.93 -29.34
C GLY A 159 0.59 -12.74 -29.21
N ASN A 160 0.49 -13.97 -28.69
CA ASN A 160 1.62 -14.90 -28.57
C ASN A 160 2.10 -15.39 -29.94
N GLU A 161 1.18 -15.66 -30.88
CA GLU A 161 1.53 -16.04 -32.25
C GLU A 161 2.27 -14.90 -32.97
N ILE A 162 1.78 -13.65 -32.85
CA ILE A 162 2.44 -12.47 -33.39
C ILE A 162 3.83 -12.29 -32.79
N ALA A 163 3.97 -12.40 -31.47
CA ALA A 163 5.27 -12.29 -30.79
C ALA A 163 6.25 -13.38 -31.25
N SER A 164 5.76 -14.61 -31.44
CA SER A 164 6.54 -15.75 -31.95
C SER A 164 7.04 -15.49 -33.37
N ILE A 165 6.16 -15.05 -34.28
CA ILE A 165 6.51 -14.71 -35.66
C ILE A 165 7.48 -13.53 -35.70
N SER A 166 7.22 -12.48 -34.92
CA SER A 166 8.09 -11.29 -34.83
C SER A 166 9.48 -11.65 -34.33
N SER A 167 9.59 -12.53 -33.32
CA SER A 167 10.89 -13.01 -32.86
C SER A 167 11.64 -13.86 -33.89
N ILE A 168 10.93 -14.57 -34.78
CA ILE A 168 11.55 -15.35 -35.87
C ILE A 168 12.04 -14.41 -36.96
N GLN A 169 11.25 -13.40 -37.34
CA GLN A 169 11.60 -12.44 -38.38
C GLN A 169 12.74 -11.50 -37.96
N GLY A 170 12.84 -11.13 -36.67
CA GLY A 170 13.94 -10.30 -36.16
C GLY A 170 15.27 -11.05 -35.94
N LYS A 171 15.33 -12.35 -36.21
CA LYS A 171 16.53 -13.20 -36.09
C LYS A 171 17.16 -13.58 -37.45
N ILE A 172 16.62 -13.06 -38.55
CA ILE A 172 17.15 -13.20 -39.93
C ILE A 172 17.72 -11.84 -40.34
#